data_AF-A0A0V0ZBX3-F1
#
_entry.id   AF-A0A0V0ZBX3-F1
#
_cell.length_a   1.000
_cell.length_b   1.000
_cell.length_c   1.000
_cell.angle_alpha   90.00
_cell.angle_beta   90.00
_cell.angle_gamma   90.00
#
_symmetry.space_group_name_H-M   'P 1'
#
loop_
_entity.id
_entity.type
_entity.pdbx_description
1 polymer ?
#
loop_
_entity_poly.entity_id
_entity_poly.type
_entity_poly.pdbx_seq_one_letter_code
_entity_poly.pdbx_strand_id
1 'polypeptide(L)'
;MRFIKKLALLASLILCIFQFCSAQTSKCQVAAGNADADWAILYKPPGEKTGKILVPAGEAWAPNPQNLENARDHSFAKALESVAQNHAAKRFFAYNNAAPGVIGIKTKSNSKGVLILDTSASGTSL
;
A
#
# COMPACT_ATOMS: atom_id res chain seq x y z
N MET A 1 30.04 -20.02 -23.93
CA MET A 1 29.39 -20.25 -22.61
C MET A 1 29.40 -19.03 -21.65
N ARG A 2 30.42 -18.16 -21.66
CA ARG A 2 30.53 -17.00 -20.74
C ARG A 2 29.55 -15.84 -21.02
N PHE A 3 29.12 -15.68 -22.28
CA PHE A 3 28.16 -14.64 -22.69
C PHE A 3 26.69 -15.00 -22.35
N ILE A 4 26.30 -16.27 -22.46
CA ILE A 4 24.94 -16.74 -22.17
C ILE A 4 24.61 -16.58 -20.67
N LYS A 5 25.58 -16.83 -19.78
CA LYS A 5 25.42 -16.58 -18.33
C LYS A 5 25.23 -15.10 -18.00
N LYS A 6 25.90 -14.18 -18.70
CA LYS A 6 25.71 -12.73 -18.51
C LYS A 6 24.33 -12.28 -18.97
N LEU A 7 23.83 -12.81 -20.09
CA LEU A 7 22.50 -12.47 -20.61
C LEU A 7 21.38 -12.97 -19.68
N ALA A 8 21.52 -14.19 -19.14
CA ALA A 8 20.59 -14.75 -18.16
C ALA A 8 20.59 -13.97 -16.83
N LEU A 9 21.77 -13.53 -16.37
CA LEU A 9 21.89 -12.69 -15.18
C LEU A 9 21.25 -11.32 -15.38
N LEU A 10 21.44 -10.71 -16.56
CA LEU A 10 20.85 -9.41 -16.88
C LEU A 10 19.32 -9.50 -16.96
N ALA A 11 18.79 -10.53 -17.62
CA ALA A 11 17.34 -10.77 -17.71
C ALA A 11 16.72 -11.07 -16.33
N SER A 12 17.41 -11.83 -15.48
CA SER A 12 16.98 -12.09 -14.10
C SER A 12 17.04 -10.84 -13.22
N LEU A 13 18.06 -9.99 -13.37
CA LEU A 13 18.17 -8.73 -12.65
C LEU A 13 17.07 -7.74 -13.07
N ILE A 14 16.81 -7.65 -14.38
CA ILE A 14 15.69 -6.90 -14.97
C ILE A 14 14.36 -7.39 -14.36
N LEU A 15 14.10 -8.70 -14.35
CA LEU A 15 12.89 -9.27 -13.75
C LEU A 15 12.79 -9.00 -12.24
N CYS A 16 13.92 -9.05 -11.53
CA CYS A 16 13.99 -8.71 -10.11
C CYS A 16 13.64 -7.24 -9.86
N ILE A 17 14.15 -6.33 -10.69
CA ILE A 17 13.84 -4.89 -10.64
C ILE A 17 12.35 -4.65 -10.97
N PHE A 18 11.81 -5.32 -11.99
CA PHE A 18 10.43 -5.12 -12.44
C PHE A 18 9.36 -5.78 -11.56
N GLN A 19 9.67 -6.88 -10.85
CA GLN A 19 8.66 -7.64 -10.09
C GLN A 19 8.90 -7.76 -8.58
N PHE A 20 10.14 -7.66 -8.11
CA PHE A 20 10.48 -7.96 -6.70
C PHE A 20 11.13 -6.80 -5.94
N CYS A 21 11.68 -5.80 -6.65
CA CYS A 21 12.34 -4.65 -6.05
C CYS A 21 11.48 -3.38 -6.10
N SER A 22 10.15 -3.49 -6.05
CA SER A 22 9.37 -2.34 -5.59
C SER A 22 9.73 -2.14 -4.11
N ALA A 23 10.48 -1.08 -3.78
CA ALA A 23 10.72 -0.72 -2.39
C ALA A 23 9.38 -0.67 -1.65
N GLN A 24 9.29 -1.31 -0.48
CA GLN A 24 8.07 -1.24 0.33
C GLN A 24 7.72 0.22 0.58
N THR A 25 6.46 0.58 0.35
CA THR A 25 6.02 1.97 0.40
C THR A 25 5.06 2.20 1.56
N SER A 26 4.94 3.46 1.94
CA SER A 26 3.93 4.00 2.87
C SER A 26 3.19 5.18 2.23
N LYS A 27 3.44 5.44 0.94
CA LYS A 27 2.79 6.51 0.19
C LYS A 27 1.46 6.02 -0.34
N CYS A 28 0.54 6.96 -0.58
CA CYS A 28 -0.62 6.67 -1.40
C CYS A 28 -0.17 6.24 -2.81
N GLN A 29 -0.98 5.43 -3.47
CA GLN A 29 -0.67 4.88 -4.78
C GLN A 29 -1.83 5.12 -5.74
N VAL A 30 -1.55 5.13 -7.04
CA VAL A 30 -2.59 5.05 -8.07
C VAL A 30 -3.39 3.76 -7.92
N ALA A 31 -4.53 3.67 -8.62
CA ALA A 31 -5.49 2.58 -8.45
C ALA A 31 -4.87 1.17 -8.48
N ALA A 32 -3.96 0.91 -9.41
CA ALA A 32 -3.27 -0.38 -9.59
C ALA A 32 -2.17 -0.67 -8.56
N GLY A 33 -1.83 0.28 -7.67
CA GLY A 33 -0.78 0.07 -6.66
C GLY A 33 0.63 -0.02 -7.25
N ASN A 34 0.88 0.59 -8.41
CA ASN A 34 2.15 0.48 -9.15
C ASN A 34 2.86 1.82 -9.39
N ALA A 35 2.34 2.91 -8.83
CA ALA A 35 2.94 4.24 -8.88
C ALA A 35 2.47 5.09 -7.70
N ASP A 36 3.34 5.97 -7.22
CA ASP A 36 3.04 6.92 -6.15
C ASP A 36 1.91 7.89 -6.56
N ALA A 37 1.09 8.27 -5.59
CA ALA A 37 0.08 9.31 -5.71
C ALA A 37 0.05 10.15 -4.43
N ASP A 38 -0.36 11.42 -4.54
CA ASP A 38 -0.49 12.30 -3.36
C ASP A 38 -1.66 11.90 -2.47
N TRP A 39 -2.73 11.37 -3.07
CA TRP A 39 -3.92 10.90 -2.36
C TRP A 39 -4.62 9.78 -3.13
N ALA A 40 -5.45 9.02 -2.42
CA ALA A 40 -6.37 8.06 -3.01
C ALA A 40 -7.62 7.99 -2.13
N ILE A 41 -8.80 8.08 -2.74
CA ILE A 41 -10.09 8.00 -2.03
C ILE A 41 -10.85 6.82 -2.61
N LEU A 42 -11.40 5.96 -1.75
CA LEU A 42 -12.20 4.81 -2.16
C LEU A 42 -13.57 4.84 -1.50
N TYR A 43 -14.59 4.66 -2.32
CA TYR A 43 -15.95 4.42 -1.87
C TYR A 43 -16.33 2.95 -2.12
N LYS A 44 -16.60 2.22 -1.04
CA LYS A 44 -17.06 0.83 -1.08
C LYS A 44 -18.54 0.76 -0.72
N PRO A 45 -19.43 0.40 -1.66
CA PRO A 45 -20.85 0.25 -1.34
C PRO A 45 -21.11 -0.80 -0.24
N PRO A 46 -22.23 -0.71 0.49
CA PRO A 46 -22.69 -1.77 1.38
C PRO A 46 -22.88 -3.09 0.62
N GLY A 47 -22.50 -4.22 1.21
CA GLY A 47 -22.61 -5.55 0.58
C GLY A 47 -21.53 -5.88 -0.46
N GLU A 48 -20.86 -4.87 -1.02
CA GLU A 48 -19.83 -5.07 -2.05
C GLU A 48 -18.42 -5.25 -1.47
N LYS A 49 -17.63 -6.11 -2.14
CA LYS A 49 -16.21 -6.32 -1.84
C LYS A 49 -15.30 -5.35 -2.59
N THR A 50 -15.70 -5.01 -3.81
CA THR A 50 -15.06 -3.97 -4.60
C THR A 50 -15.72 -2.61 -4.35
N GLY A 51 -15.07 -1.55 -4.82
CA GLY A 51 -15.55 -0.19 -4.72
C GLY A 51 -15.18 0.62 -5.96
N LYS A 52 -15.37 1.92 -5.87
CA LYS A 52 -14.82 2.88 -6.83
C LYS A 52 -13.70 3.66 -6.16
N ILE A 53 -12.67 3.99 -6.92
CA ILE A 53 -11.52 4.75 -6.47
C ILE A 53 -11.38 6.04 -7.28
N LEU A 54 -10.98 7.11 -6.60
CA LEU A 54 -10.59 8.37 -7.16
C LEU A 54 -9.13 8.63 -6.75
N VAL A 55 -8.30 8.97 -7.72
CA VAL A 55 -6.87 9.29 -7.55
C VAL A 55 -6.55 10.53 -8.37
N PRO A 56 -5.46 11.27 -8.06
CA PRO A 56 -5.02 12.42 -8.86
C PRO A 56 -5.00 12.13 -10.36
N ALA A 57 -5.46 13.05 -11.23
CA ALA A 57 -5.91 14.42 -10.94
C ALA A 57 -7.35 14.54 -10.37
N GLY A 58 -8.06 13.43 -10.16
CA GLY A 58 -9.39 13.42 -9.54
C GLY A 58 -10.55 13.66 -10.53
N GLU A 59 -10.35 13.37 -11.81
CA GLU A 59 -11.33 13.66 -12.86
C GLU A 59 -12.61 12.79 -12.78
N ALA A 60 -12.48 11.49 -12.50
CA ALA A 60 -13.62 10.58 -12.45
C ALA A 60 -13.37 9.38 -11.54
N TRP A 61 -14.45 8.91 -10.89
CA TRP A 61 -14.46 7.66 -10.13
C TRP A 61 -14.33 6.45 -11.07
N ALA A 62 -13.27 5.68 -10.90
CA ALA A 62 -13.02 4.45 -11.65
C ALA A 62 -13.31 3.20 -10.78
N PRO A 63 -13.57 2.03 -11.37
CA PRO A 63 -13.61 0.78 -10.61
C PRO A 63 -12.29 0.53 -9.87
N ASN A 64 -12.34 0.11 -8.60
CA ASN A 64 -11.14 -0.37 -7.91
C ASN A 64 -10.71 -1.70 -8.56
N PRO A 65 -9.43 -1.89 -8.90
CA PRO A 65 -8.99 -3.01 -9.75
C PRO A 65 -9.13 -4.38 -9.10
N GLN A 66 -9.22 -4.44 -7.77
CA GLN A 66 -9.35 -5.67 -6.99
C GLN A 66 -10.41 -5.50 -5.90
N ASN A 67 -10.82 -6.60 -5.28
CA ASN A 67 -11.56 -6.48 -4.02
C ASN A 67 -10.66 -5.89 -2.93
N LEU A 68 -11.25 -5.15 -1.99
CA LEU A 68 -10.49 -4.43 -0.97
C LEU A 68 -9.72 -5.35 0.00
N GLU A 69 -10.18 -6.60 0.17
CA GLU A 69 -9.49 -7.61 0.99
C GLU A 69 -8.29 -8.27 0.29
N ASN A 70 -8.08 -8.03 -1.00
CA ASN A 70 -6.94 -8.62 -1.70
C ASN A 70 -5.63 -8.04 -1.16
N ALA A 71 -4.61 -8.86 -0.96
CA ALA A 71 -3.38 -8.40 -0.33
C ALA A 71 -2.44 -7.63 -1.29
N ARG A 72 -2.80 -7.48 -2.57
CA ARG A 72 -1.94 -6.96 -3.65
C ARG A 72 -2.74 -6.27 -4.75
N ASP A 73 -2.04 -5.67 -5.71
CA ASP A 73 -2.57 -5.19 -6.99
C ASP A 73 -3.66 -4.09 -6.89
N HIS A 74 -3.69 -3.36 -5.79
CA HIS A 74 -4.47 -2.13 -5.64
C HIS A 74 -3.84 -1.15 -4.65
N SER A 75 -4.27 0.12 -4.74
CA SER A 75 -3.70 1.24 -3.98
C SER A 75 -3.57 1.00 -2.47
N PHE A 76 -4.65 0.62 -1.80
CA PHE A 76 -4.71 0.47 -0.34
C PHE A 76 -3.86 -0.70 0.20
N ALA A 77 -3.80 -1.83 -0.51
CA ALA A 77 -2.91 -2.93 -0.12
C ALA A 77 -1.46 -2.50 -0.21
N LYS A 78 -1.09 -1.79 -1.28
CA LYS A 78 0.27 -1.32 -1.48
C LYS A 78 0.69 -0.26 -0.46
N ALA A 79 -0.19 0.68 -0.13
CA ALA A 79 0.07 1.70 0.89
C ALA A 79 0.29 1.10 2.30
N LEU A 80 -0.38 0.00 2.63
CA LEU A 80 -0.27 -0.70 3.91
C LEU A 80 0.80 -1.82 3.91
N GLU A 81 1.46 -2.07 2.78
CA GLU A 81 2.39 -3.18 2.61
C GLU A 81 3.50 -3.17 3.67
N SER A 82 4.07 -2.00 3.94
CA SER A 82 5.17 -1.87 4.91
C SER A 82 4.75 -2.08 6.37
N VAL A 83 3.49 -1.77 6.71
CA VAL A 83 2.91 -2.07 8.03
C VAL A 83 2.71 -3.57 8.17
N ALA A 84 2.12 -4.21 7.15
CA ALA A 84 1.86 -5.65 7.16
C ALA A 84 3.14 -6.50 7.18
N GLN A 85 4.21 -6.03 6.53
CA GLN A 85 5.50 -6.72 6.44
C GLN A 85 6.53 -6.30 7.51
N ASN A 86 6.14 -5.43 8.45
CA ASN A 86 6.99 -4.96 9.55
C ASN A 86 8.35 -4.38 9.08
N HIS A 87 8.31 -3.43 8.15
CA HIS A 87 9.53 -2.80 7.64
C HIS A 87 10.28 -2.02 8.72
N ALA A 88 11.59 -2.26 8.87
CA ALA A 88 12.40 -1.70 9.95
C ALA A 88 12.40 -0.17 10.02
N ALA A 89 12.31 0.51 8.87
CA ALA A 89 12.30 1.97 8.79
C ALA A 89 10.90 2.59 8.87
N LYS A 90 9.83 1.80 9.00
CA LYS A 90 8.46 2.33 9.09
C LYS A 90 7.94 2.18 10.50
N ARG A 91 7.47 3.29 11.07
CA ARG A 91 6.76 3.32 12.36
C ARG A 91 5.30 3.57 12.07
N PHE A 92 4.41 3.00 12.86
CA PHE A 92 2.98 3.27 12.69
C PHE A 92 2.24 3.32 14.02
N PHE A 93 1.13 4.06 14.02
CA PHE A 93 0.14 4.08 15.07
C PHE A 93 -1.22 3.74 14.46
N ALA A 94 -1.87 2.70 14.98
CA ALA A 94 -3.21 2.29 14.54
C ALA A 94 -4.22 2.54 15.66
N TYR A 95 -5.39 3.07 15.30
CA TYR A 95 -6.50 3.27 16.22
C TYR A 95 -7.75 2.58 15.70
N ASN A 96 -8.48 1.93 16.62
CA ASN A 96 -9.71 1.21 16.34
C ASN A 96 -10.49 1.04 17.65
N ASN A 97 -11.78 1.30 17.63
CA ASN A 97 -12.67 1.14 18.78
C ASN A 97 -13.04 -0.31 19.13
N ALA A 98 -12.74 -1.24 18.23
CA ALA A 98 -12.87 -2.68 18.37
C ALA A 98 -11.65 -3.32 17.67
N ALA A 99 -10.47 -3.14 18.28
CA ALA A 99 -9.24 -3.70 17.74
C ALA A 99 -9.29 -5.24 17.75
N PRO A 100 -8.94 -5.92 16.64
CA PRO A 100 -8.86 -7.38 16.62
C PRO A 100 -7.94 -7.90 17.73
N GLY A 101 -8.35 -8.95 18.44
CA GLY A 101 -7.56 -9.57 19.52
C GLY A 101 -7.57 -8.83 20.86
N VAL A 102 -8.28 -7.69 20.97
CA VAL A 102 -8.45 -6.96 22.23
C VAL A 102 -9.87 -7.17 22.77
N ILE A 103 -9.99 -7.65 24.02
CA ILE A 103 -11.27 -7.94 24.68
C ILE A 103 -11.51 -6.92 25.79
N GLY A 104 -12.76 -6.48 25.96
CA GLY A 104 -13.20 -5.66 27.09
C GLY A 104 -12.87 -4.16 27.00
N ILE A 105 -12.10 -3.72 26.01
CA ILE A 105 -11.77 -2.31 25.77
C ILE A 105 -12.55 -1.80 24.56
N LYS A 106 -13.45 -0.84 24.77
CA LYS A 106 -14.17 -0.11 23.72
C LYS A 106 -14.04 1.39 23.96
N THR A 107 -13.64 2.13 22.93
CA THR A 107 -13.58 3.60 22.97
C THR A 107 -14.86 4.20 22.37
N LYS A 108 -15.14 5.49 22.63
CA LYS A 108 -16.38 6.15 22.17
C LYS A 108 -16.38 6.48 20.67
N SER A 109 -15.22 6.69 20.06
CA SER A 109 -15.12 6.97 18.62
C SER A 109 -15.41 5.69 17.83
N ASN A 110 -16.08 5.78 16.68
CA ASN A 110 -16.25 4.64 15.76
C ASN A 110 -15.23 4.65 14.61
N SER A 111 -14.41 5.70 14.52
CA SER A 111 -13.41 5.84 13.47
C SER A 111 -12.24 4.87 13.69
N LYS A 112 -11.65 4.43 12.59
CA LYS A 112 -10.48 3.57 12.55
C LYS A 112 -9.46 4.18 11.61
N GLY A 113 -8.18 3.94 11.84
CA GLY A 113 -7.14 4.42 10.93
C GLY A 113 -5.75 4.02 11.36
N VAL A 114 -4.80 4.30 10.48
CA VAL A 114 -3.37 4.07 10.67
C VAL A 114 -2.62 5.32 10.23
N LEU A 115 -1.73 5.82 11.08
CA LEU A 115 -0.73 6.82 10.74
C LEU A 115 0.61 6.09 10.55
N ILE A 116 1.26 6.28 9.40
CA ILE A 116 2.55 5.67 9.08
C ILE A 116 3.59 6.77 8.92
N LEU A 117 4.74 6.57 9.56
CA LEU A 117 5.90 7.45 9.53
C LEU A 117 7.06 6.69 8.91
N ASP A 118 7.76 7.35 7.99
CA ASP A 118 9.01 6.85 7.45
C ASP A 118 10.19 7.49 8.18
N THR A 119 11.04 6.66 8.79
CA THR A 119 12.23 7.11 9.52
C THR A 119 13.52 6.85 8.74
N SER A 120 13.44 6.45 7.47
CA SER A 120 14.64 6.35 6.62
C SER A 120 15.26 7.73 6.31
N ALA A 121 14.47 8.80 6.48
CA ALA A 121 14.94 10.17 6.35
C ALA A 121 15.68 10.62 7.63
N SER A 122 16.97 10.35 7.68
CA SER A 122 17.88 11.15 8.51
C SER A 122 18.08 12.52 7.85
N GLY A 123 17.11 13.42 7.98
CA GLY A 123 17.21 14.82 7.55
C GLY A 123 16.79 15.10 6.10
N THR A 124 16.11 16.24 5.94
CA THR A 124 15.73 16.96 4.71
C THR A 124 14.73 16.29 3.77
N SER A 125 13.43 16.54 4.01
CA SER A 125 12.52 17.03 2.96
C SER A 125 11.28 17.64 3.62
N LEU A 126 11.23 18.97 3.67
CA LEU A 126 10.00 19.77 3.65
C LEU A 126 9.72 20.17 2.21
#